data_AF-A0A0M4CUR6-F1
#
_entry.id   AF-A0A0M4CUR6-F1
#
_cell.length_a   1.000
_cell.length_b   1.000
_cell.length_c   1.000
_cell.angle_alpha   90.00
_cell.angle_beta   90.00
_cell.angle_gamma   90.00
#
_symmetry.space_group_name_H-M   'P 1'
#
loop_
_entity.id
_entity.type
_entity.pdbx_description
1 polymer ?
#
loop_
_entity_poly.entity_id
_entity_poly.type
_entity_poly.pdbx_seq_one_letter_code
_entity_poly.pdbx_strand_id
1 'polypeptide(L)' 'MPISRLDMEQQHPLDSLFASAKANRIPMSRVCERAGVDPTTPSRWKRGLTRPTADKLFELQKALAVLVEEREAEIAAVSN' A
#
# COMPACT_ATOMS: atom_id res chain seq x y z
N MET A 1 -12.77 15.87 -23.14
CA MET A 1 -13.15 16.30 -21.77
C MET A 1 -11.92 16.25 -20.88
N PRO A 2 -11.45 17.36 -20.28
CA PRO A 2 -10.35 17.33 -19.33
C PRO A 2 -10.91 17.18 -17.91
N ILE A 3 -10.45 16.16 -17.17
CA ILE A 3 -10.80 16.01 -15.75
C ILE A 3 -9.89 16.96 -14.98
N SER A 4 -10.36 18.19 -14.77
CA SER A 4 -9.68 19.17 -13.93
C SER A 4 -9.89 18.88 -12.44
N ARG A 5 -8.76 18.86 -11.73
CA ARG A 5 -8.46 19.59 -10.48
C ARG A 5 -9.35 19.32 -9.26
N LEU A 6 -8.69 18.82 -8.21
CA LEU A 6 -8.80 19.13 -6.76
C LEU A 6 -7.97 18.02 -6.04
N ASP A 7 -6.68 18.21 -5.77
CA ASP A 7 -6.18 18.86 -4.55
C ASP A 7 -7.13 18.69 -3.38
N MET A 8 -7.08 17.51 -2.77
CA MET A 8 -7.47 17.33 -1.39
C MET A 8 -6.32 16.55 -0.74
N GLU A 9 -5.43 17.27 -0.08
CA GLU A 9 -4.44 16.79 0.90
C GLU A 9 -5.15 16.15 2.12
N GLN A 10 -6.10 15.26 1.89
CA GLN A 10 -6.46 14.29 2.92
C GLN A 10 -5.33 13.29 2.88
N GLN A 11 -4.47 13.29 3.89
CA GLN A 11 -3.51 12.22 4.14
C GLN A 11 -4.27 10.91 4.08
N HIS A 12 -4.27 10.29 2.90
CA HIS A 12 -5.04 9.09 2.68
C HIS A 12 -4.33 8.04 3.52
N PRO A 13 -5.02 7.21 4.31
CA PRO A 13 -4.36 6.14 5.09
C PRO A 13 -3.57 5.16 4.22
N LEU A 14 -3.78 5.23 2.90
CA LEU A 14 -2.98 4.52 1.90
C LEU A 14 -1.64 5.20 1.65
N ASP A 15 -1.54 6.52 1.65
CA ASP A 15 -0.29 7.23 1.32
C ASP A 15 0.84 6.90 2.31
N SER A 16 0.52 6.77 3.59
CA SER A 16 1.48 6.28 4.60
C SER A 16 1.91 4.84 4.34
N LEU A 17 0.98 3.97 3.90
CA LEU A 17 1.26 2.60 3.50
C LEU A 17 2.13 2.54 2.23
N PHE A 18 1.84 3.39 1.24
CA PHE A 18 2.65 3.55 0.02
C PHE A 18 4.05 4.05 0.33
N ALA A 19 4.18 5.04 1.22
CA ALA A 19 5.46 5.56 1.65
C ALA A 19 6.29 4.49 2.36
N SER A 20 5.68 3.72 3.26
CA SER A 20 6.36 2.65 3.99
C SER A 20 6.78 1.49 3.07
N ALA A 21 5.91 1.06 2.15
CA ALA A 21 6.27 0.04 1.15
C ALA A 21 7.44 0.52 0.26
N LYS A 22 7.41 1.78 -0.17
CA LYS A 22 8.49 2.37 -0.98
C LYS A 22 9.80 2.48 -0.21
N ALA A 23 9.77 2.86 1.07
CA ALA A 23 10.95 2.91 1.93
C ALA A 23 11.65 1.55 2.03
N ASN A 24 10.86 0.47 2.10
CA ASN A 24 11.35 -0.90 2.15
C ASN A 24 11.62 -1.52 0.76
N ARG A 25 11.51 -0.74 -0.32
CA ARG A 25 11.63 -1.20 -1.73
C ARG A 25 10.69 -2.36 -2.07
N ILE A 26 9.53 -2.44 -1.43
CA ILE A 26 8.50 -3.45 -1.68
C ILE A 26 7.52 -2.88 -2.73
N PRO A 27 7.37 -3.55 -3.90
CA PRO A 27 6.43 -3.10 -4.91
C PRO A 27 5.00 -3.27 -4.41
N MET A 28 4.15 -2.25 -4.61
CA MET A 28 2.78 -2.27 -4.13
C MET A 28 1.94 -3.42 -4.72
N SER A 29 2.27 -3.86 -5.94
CA SER A 29 1.65 -5.04 -6.56
C SER A 29 1.76 -6.26 -5.65
N ARG A 30 2.93 -6.48 -5.04
CA ARG A 30 3.18 -7.61 -4.12
C ARG A 30 2.43 -7.46 -2.80
N VAL A 31 2.32 -6.24 -2.27
CA VAL A 31 1.52 -5.97 -1.06
C VAL A 31 0.03 -6.22 -1.32
N CYS A 32 -0.48 -5.76 -2.48
CA CYS A 32 -1.87 -5.96 -2.88
C CYS A 32 -2.19 -7.44 -3.12
N GLU A 33 -1.31 -8.17 -3.81
CA GLU A 33 -1.42 -9.60 -4.04
C GLU A 33 -1.48 -10.37 -2.72
N ARG A 34 -0.57 -10.06 -1.79
CA ARG A 34 -0.52 -10.66 -0.45
C ARG A 34 -1.78 -10.36 0.36
N ALA A 35 -2.32 -9.15 0.27
CA ALA A 35 -3.54 -8.73 0.95
C ALA A 35 -4.84 -9.22 0.26
N GLY A 36 -4.75 -9.89 -0.89
CA GLY A 36 -5.92 -10.28 -1.67
C GLY A 36 -6.74 -9.07 -2.14
N VAL A 37 -6.06 -7.96 -2.43
CA VAL A 37 -6.66 -6.72 -2.94
C VAL A 37 -6.28 -6.58 -4.40
N ASP A 38 -7.28 -6.37 -5.25
CA ASP A 38 -7.02 -6.12 -6.67
C ASP A 38 -6.19 -4.83 -6.83
N PRO A 39 -5.12 -4.82 -7.63
CA PRO A 39 -4.23 -3.66 -7.78
C PRO A 39 -4.88 -2.42 -8.40
N THR A 40 -6.08 -2.55 -8.99
CA THR A 40 -6.90 -1.40 -9.43
C THR A 40 -7.67 -0.76 -8.28
N THR A 41 -7.87 -1.47 -7.16
CA THR A 41 -8.62 -1.01 -5.98
C THR A 41 -8.00 0.23 -5.32
N PRO A 42 -6.67 0.30 -5.05
CA PRO A 42 -6.05 1.50 -4.50
C PRO A 42 -6.21 2.73 -5.40
N SER A 43 -6.17 2.53 -6.71
CA SER A 43 -6.41 3.62 -7.68
C SER A 43 -7.85 4.12 -7.65
N ARG A 44 -8.83 3.23 -7.42
CA ARG A 44 -10.24 3.61 -7.23
C ARG A 44 -10.48 4.33 -5.90
N TRP A 45 -9.83 3.88 -4.83
CA TRP A 45 -9.87 4.55 -3.53
C TRP A 45 -9.28 5.95 -3.58
N LYS A 46 -8.11 6.10 -4.24
CA LYS A 46 -7.46 7.40 -4.43
C LYS A 46 -8.30 8.39 -5.24
N ARG A 47 -9.12 7.88 -6.17
CA ARG A 47 -10.06 8.69 -6.97
C ARG A 47 -11.36 9.00 -6.24
N GLY A 48 -11.54 8.55 -5.00
CA GLY A 48 -12.76 8.74 -4.23
C GLY A 48 -13.97 7.96 -4.74
N LEU A 49 -13.76 7.04 -5.71
CA LEU A 49 -14.84 6.25 -6.31
C LEU A 49 -15.39 5.20 -5.34
N THR A 50 -14.59 4.80 -4.35
CA THR A 50 -14.96 3.81 -3.34
C THR A 50 -14.20 4.14 -2.05
N ARG A 51 -14.85 4.07 -0.88
CA ARG A 51 -14.12 4.19 0.39
C ARG A 51 -13.49 2.84 0.75
N PRO A 52 -12.21 2.81 1.16
CA PRO A 52 -11.63 1.60 1.70
C PRO A 52 -12.36 1.22 3.00
N THR A 53 -12.80 -0.03 3.10
CA THR A 53 -13.28 -0.60 4.37
C THR A 53 -12.10 -0.74 5.32
N ALA A 54 -12.34 -0.53 6.62
CA ALA A 54 -11.30 -0.68 7.66
C ALA A 54 -10.61 -2.06 7.59
N ASP A 55 -11.38 -3.13 7.34
CA ASP A 55 -10.84 -4.49 7.18
C ASP A 55 -9.81 -4.59 6.05
N LYS A 56 -10.08 -3.95 4.91
CA LYS A 56 -9.17 -3.99 3.76
C LYS A 56 -7.91 -3.18 3.98
N LEU A 57 -8.00 -2.08 4.74
CA LEU A 57 -6.81 -1.33 5.17
C LEU A 57 -5.97 -2.16 6.15
N PHE A 58 -6.62 -2.85 7.07
CA PHE A 58 -5.95 -3.71 8.04
C PHE A 58 -5.21 -4.87 7.34
N GLU A 59 -5.84 -5.54 6.38
CA GLU A 59 -5.20 -6.60 5.59
C GLU A 59 -3.98 -6.08 4.80
N LEU A 60 -4.06 -4.87 4.23
CA LEU A 60 -2.92 -4.25 3.54
C LEU A 60 -1.76 -3.93 4.51
N GLN A 61 -2.07 -3.39 5.69
CA GLN A 61 -1.05 -3.08 6.70
C GLN A 61 -0.38 -4.35 7.22
N LYS A 62 -1.16 -5.40 7.47
CA LYS A 62 -0.66 -6.72 7.89
C LYS A 62 0.21 -7.35 6.82
N ALA A 63 -0.22 -7.32 5.56
CA ALA A 63 0.56 -7.82 4.43
C ALA A 63 1.90 -7.07 4.29
N LEU A 64 1.89 -5.75 4.46
CA LEU A 64 3.11 -4.96 4.44
C LEU A 64 4.05 -5.33 5.59
N ALA A 65 3.54 -5.45 6.82
CA ALA A 65 4.36 -5.81 7.99
C ALA A 65 5.09 -7.15 7.78
N VAL A 66 4.39 -8.17 7.27
CA VAL A 66 4.98 -9.48 6.97
C VAL A 66 6.06 -9.37 5.89
N LEU A 67 5.83 -8.61 4.81
CA LEU A 67 6.82 -8.45 3.74
C LEU A 67 8.05 -7.64 4.19
N VAL A 68 7.88 -6.68 5.10
CA VAL A 68 8.99 -5.95 5.70
C VAL A 68 9.83 -6.87 6.57
N GLU A 69 9.19 -7.67 7.44
CA GLU A 69 9.88 -8.63 8.30
C GLU A 69 10.65 -9.69 7.49
N GLU A 70 10.03 -10.25 6.45
CA GLU A 70 10.71 -11.17 5.50
C GLU A 70 11.95 -10.50 4.89
N ARG A 71 11.84 -9.24 4.49
CA ARG A 71 12.94 -8.51 3.84
C ARG A 71 14.05 -8.12 4.81
N GLU A 72 13.70 -7.71 6.03
CA GLU A 72 14.66 -7.43 7.08
C GLU A 72 15.43 -8.70 7.47
N ALA A 73 14.75 -9.84 7.56
CA ALA A 73 15.38 -11.13 7.80
C ALA A 73 16.34 -11.53 6.65
N GLU A 74 15.96 -11.33 5.40
CA GLU A 74 16.85 -11.54 4.23
C GLU A 74 18.09 -10.64 4.27
N ILE A 75 17.92 -9.34 4.58
CA ILE A 75 19.04 -8.39 4.68
C ILE A 75 19.96 -8.77 5.83
N ALA A 76 19.41 -9.15 6.99
CA ALA A 76 20.19 -9.59 8.15
C ALA A 76 20.98 -10.87 7.85
N ALA A 77 20.38 -11.83 7.13
CA ALA A 77 21.04 -13.08 6.77
C ALA A 77 22.17 -12.90 5.74
N VAL A 78 22.09 -11.90 4.86
CA VAL A 78 23.14 -11.59 3.87
C VAL A 78 24.31 -10.81 4.48
N SER A 79 24.10 -10.15 5.63
CA SER A 79 25.09 -9.25 6.25
C SER A 79 25.95 -9.91 7.34
N ASN A 80 25.84 -11.23 7.54
CA ASN A 80 26.56 -12.02 8.56
C ASN A 80 27.34 -13.16 7.91
#